data_AF-A0AA43CWT8-F1
#
_entry.id   AF-A0AA43CWT8-F1
#
_cell.length_a   1.000
_cell.length_b   1.000
_cell.length_c   1.000
_cell.angle_alpha   90.00
_cell.angle_beta   90.00
_cell.angle_gamma   90.00
#
_symmetry.space_group_name_H-M   'P 1'
#
loop_
_entity.id
_entity.type
_entity.pdbx_description
1 polymer ?
#
loop_
_entity_poly.entity_id
_entity_poly.type
_entity_poly.pdbx_seq_one_letter_code
_entity_poly.pdbx_strand_id
1 'polypeptide(L)'
;MRIVTFTGACCLTLTLLFSGCSAVINVPGPVVVEKDNESQEARKANNPIPDARKTIQRLLDEGSLVKAQDALRDALGRGATETSLVDVYTQVANRLLGEAARAEGEGHFDTAGRFYRMALGLYPKSSQLRTALVMTEEAIKLKIDECADELMTSGLVAYREGDLAEAVAVWEKISPFYPDYAPSNVAIKTAKQQIENLERLAPDKAD
;
A
#
# COMPACT_ATOMS: atom_id res chain seq x y z
N MET A 1 -58.58 -3.37 6.79
CA MET A 1 -59.66 -2.40 7.05
C MET A 1 -59.90 -2.31 8.55
N ARG A 2 -59.35 -1.27 9.20
CA ARG A 2 -59.83 -0.71 10.47
C ARG A 2 -59.17 0.66 10.64
N ILE A 3 -60.03 1.65 10.50
CA ILE A 3 -59.80 3.09 10.61
C ILE A 3 -59.97 3.42 12.09
N VAL A 4 -59.05 4.17 12.69
CA VAL A 4 -59.39 5.04 13.82
C VAL A 4 -58.63 6.36 13.65
N THR A 5 -59.43 7.38 13.38
CA THR A 5 -59.14 8.81 13.29
C THR A 5 -58.84 9.39 14.67
N PHE A 6 -57.93 10.37 14.75
CA PHE A 6 -57.96 11.36 15.82
C PHE A 6 -58.09 12.76 15.21
N THR A 7 -59.06 13.47 15.77
CA THR A 7 -59.71 14.66 15.24
C THR A 7 -59.42 15.82 16.18
N GLY A 8 -59.23 17.01 15.60
CA GLY A 8 -59.47 18.29 16.26
C GLY A 8 -58.26 18.92 16.97
N ALA A 9 -58.10 20.24 17.00
CA ALA A 9 -58.84 21.35 16.44
C ALA A 9 -57.91 22.58 16.54
N CYS A 10 -57.73 23.36 15.47
CA CYS A 10 -58.39 24.66 15.27
C CYS A 10 -57.93 25.76 16.24
N CYS A 11 -57.21 26.77 15.74
CA CYS A 11 -57.64 28.15 15.95
C CYS A 11 -57.03 29.10 14.89
N LEU A 12 -57.93 29.82 14.22
CA LEU A 12 -57.68 30.90 13.28
C LEU A 12 -57.09 32.14 13.97
N THR A 13 -56.35 32.94 13.22
CA THR A 13 -56.27 34.43 13.19
C THR A 13 -55.04 34.78 12.35
N LEU A 14 -54.92 35.82 11.52
CA LEU A 14 -55.73 36.98 11.15
C LEU A 14 -55.07 37.56 9.88
N THR A 15 -55.87 38.18 9.02
CA THR A 15 -55.50 38.75 7.71
C THR A 15 -54.71 40.06 7.75
N LEU A 16 -53.72 40.15 6.85
CA LEU A 16 -53.40 41.24 5.89
C LEU A 16 -53.27 42.72 6.33
N LEU A 17 -52.08 43.25 5.99
CA LEU A 17 -51.76 44.49 5.24
C LEU A 17 -51.36 45.80 5.95
N PHE A 18 -50.45 46.47 5.23
CA PHE A 18 -50.05 47.88 5.18
C PHE A 18 -48.84 48.38 6.00
N SER A 19 -47.79 48.66 5.22
CA SER A 19 -47.14 49.97 5.09
C SER A 19 -46.41 50.55 6.30
N GLY A 20 -45.08 50.50 6.20
CA GLY A 20 -44.19 51.40 6.92
C GLY A 20 -42.86 51.51 6.20
N CYS A 21 -42.73 52.50 5.31
CA CYS A 21 -41.43 52.97 4.86
C CYS A 21 -40.71 53.64 6.03
N SER A 22 -39.51 53.17 6.35
CA SER A 22 -38.45 54.02 6.90
C SER A 22 -37.14 53.58 6.28
N ALA A 23 -36.69 54.41 5.35
CA ALA A 23 -35.35 54.36 4.79
C ALA A 23 -34.33 54.52 5.92
N VAL A 24 -33.53 53.48 6.17
CA VAL A 24 -32.20 53.64 6.76
C VAL A 24 -31.23 53.46 5.60
N ILE A 25 -30.67 54.58 5.20
CA ILE A 25 -29.57 54.70 4.25
C ILE A 25 -28.37 54.05 4.95
N ASN A 26 -28.12 52.76 4.67
CA ASN A 26 -26.84 52.16 5.01
C ASN A 26 -25.85 52.58 3.93
N VAL A 27 -24.86 53.37 4.34
CA VAL A 27 -23.77 53.85 3.49
C VAL A 27 -23.01 52.63 2.95
N PRO A 28 -22.80 52.48 1.62
CA PRO A 28 -21.88 51.49 1.11
C PRO A 28 -20.46 51.94 1.45
N GLY A 29 -19.94 51.48 2.59
CA GLY A 29 -18.51 51.40 2.80
C GLY A 29 -17.92 50.44 1.75
N PRO A 30 -16.66 50.64 1.32
CA PRO A 30 -16.04 49.72 0.39
C PRO A 30 -16.07 48.33 1.02
N VAL A 31 -16.74 47.38 0.35
CA VAL A 31 -16.58 45.96 0.65
C VAL A 31 -15.15 45.64 0.28
N VAL A 32 -14.26 45.75 1.28
CA VAL A 32 -12.95 45.13 1.22
C VAL A 32 -13.25 43.63 1.18
N VAL A 33 -13.13 43.06 -0.01
CA VAL A 33 -13.02 41.61 -0.20
C VAL A 33 -11.69 41.24 0.44
N GLU A 34 -11.69 41.08 1.76
CA GLU A 34 -10.56 40.60 2.51
C GLU A 34 -10.37 39.14 2.13
N LYS A 35 -9.21 38.85 1.56
CA LYS A 35 -8.87 37.58 0.95
C LYS A 35 -9.03 36.44 1.97
N ASP A 36 -10.08 35.65 1.81
CA ASP A 36 -10.16 34.25 2.27
C ASP A 36 -9.06 33.36 1.65
N ASN A 37 -8.19 33.93 0.80
CA ASN A 37 -7.14 33.24 0.09
C ASN A 37 -5.97 32.81 1.01
N GLU A 38 -5.63 33.57 2.06
CA GLU A 38 -4.53 33.20 2.97
C GLU A 38 -4.89 31.99 3.85
N SER A 39 -6.13 31.90 4.31
CA SER A 39 -6.61 30.77 5.11
C SER A 39 -6.88 29.52 4.25
N GLN A 40 -7.19 29.67 2.96
CA GLN A 40 -7.24 28.56 2.00
C GLN A 40 -5.85 28.08 1.54
N GLU A 41 -4.90 28.99 1.30
CA GLU A 41 -3.52 28.66 0.94
C GLU A 41 -2.77 27.99 2.10
N ALA A 42 -2.96 28.45 3.34
CA ALA A 42 -2.41 27.78 4.53
C ALA A 42 -3.05 26.39 4.79
N ARG A 43 -4.35 26.22 4.49
CA ARG A 43 -5.02 24.90 4.54
C ARG A 43 -4.58 23.96 3.41
N LYS A 44 -4.26 24.49 2.22
CA LYS A 44 -3.64 23.72 1.13
C LYS A 44 -2.20 23.33 1.45
N ALA A 45 -1.41 24.22 2.07
CA ALA A 45 -0.03 23.96 2.48
C ALA A 45 0.07 22.88 3.56
N ASN A 46 -0.96 22.72 4.40
CA ASN A 46 -1.05 21.69 5.45
C ASN A 46 -1.91 20.47 5.08
N ASN A 47 -2.42 20.36 3.85
CA ASN A 47 -3.13 19.17 3.39
C ASN A 47 -2.14 18.24 2.66
N PRO A 48 -1.73 17.10 3.25
CA PRO A 48 -0.71 16.23 2.67
C PRO A 48 -1.17 15.51 1.40
N ILE A 49 -2.46 15.54 1.07
CA ILE A 49 -3.07 14.66 0.05
C ILE A 49 -2.76 15.12 -1.39
N PRO A 50 -2.97 16.39 -1.80
CA PRO A 50 -2.72 16.80 -3.19
C PRO A 50 -1.24 16.70 -3.58
N ASP A 51 -0.34 17.00 -2.64
CA ASP A 51 1.11 16.91 -2.84
C ASP A 51 1.59 15.46 -2.96
N ALA A 52 1.08 14.58 -2.08
CA ALA A 52 1.39 13.15 -2.14
C ALA A 52 0.95 12.53 -3.48
N ARG A 53 -0.27 12.82 -3.94
CA ARG A 53 -0.78 12.25 -5.21
C ARG A 53 0.11 12.64 -6.39
N LYS A 54 0.46 13.92 -6.51
CA LYS A 54 1.33 14.42 -7.58
C LYS A 54 2.71 13.77 -7.53
N THR A 55 3.27 13.64 -6.33
CA THR A 55 4.58 13.01 -6.11
C THR A 55 4.56 11.54 -6.50
N ILE A 56 3.54 10.78 -6.08
CA ILE A 56 3.41 9.36 -6.41
C ILE A 56 3.23 9.18 -7.92
N GLN A 57 2.39 9.99 -8.57
CA GLN A 57 2.18 9.91 -10.02
C GLN A 57 3.49 10.15 -10.78
N ARG A 58 4.24 11.19 -10.43
CA ARG A 58 5.55 11.46 -11.03
C ARG A 58 6.50 10.26 -10.89
N LEU A 59 6.57 9.65 -9.70
CA LEU A 59 7.42 8.48 -9.46
C LEU A 59 6.98 7.26 -10.30
N LEU A 60 5.68 7.08 -10.52
CA LEU A 60 5.15 6.05 -11.40
C LEU A 60 5.51 6.31 -12.87
N ASP A 61 5.46 7.56 -13.31
CA ASP A 61 5.82 7.95 -14.68
C ASP A 61 7.33 7.77 -14.94
N GLU A 62 8.15 7.97 -13.90
CA GLU A 62 9.60 7.73 -13.92
C GLU A 62 9.98 6.23 -13.80
N GLY A 63 9.01 5.32 -13.63
CA GLY A 63 9.26 3.91 -13.39
C GLY A 63 9.87 3.59 -12.01
N SER A 64 9.93 4.58 -11.12
CA SER A 64 10.48 4.45 -9.76
C SER A 64 9.46 3.82 -8.80
N LEU A 65 9.06 2.58 -9.07
CA LEU A 65 7.93 1.93 -8.40
C LEU A 65 8.12 1.75 -6.89
N VAL A 66 9.33 1.39 -6.43
CA VAL A 66 9.64 1.27 -4.99
C VAL A 66 9.46 2.62 -4.28
N LYS A 67 9.99 3.70 -4.87
CA LYS A 67 9.82 5.06 -4.31
C LYS A 67 8.36 5.48 -4.31
N ALA A 68 7.58 5.12 -5.34
CA ALA A 68 6.15 5.38 -5.39
C ALA A 68 5.39 4.68 -4.26
N GLN A 69 5.75 3.42 -3.96
CA GLN A 69 5.21 2.67 -2.83
C GLN A 69 5.60 3.29 -1.48
N ASP A 70 6.86 3.70 -1.31
CA ASP A 70 7.31 4.39 -0.10
C ASP A 70 6.55 5.70 0.12
N ALA A 71 6.42 6.53 -0.92
CA ALA A 71 5.68 7.78 -0.87
C ALA A 71 4.18 7.56 -0.56
N LEU A 72 3.58 6.49 -1.08
CA LEU A 72 2.21 6.11 -0.75
C LEU A 72 2.08 5.71 0.72
N ARG A 73 2.97 4.85 1.23
CA ARG A 73 2.96 4.42 2.65
C ARG A 73 3.15 5.61 3.59
N ASP A 74 4.06 6.49 3.25
CA ASP A 74 4.35 7.72 3.98
C ASP A 74 3.14 8.67 4.00
N ALA A 75 2.44 8.84 2.87
CA ALA A 75 1.19 9.60 2.82
C ALA A 75 0.08 8.99 3.70
N LEU A 76 -0.08 7.67 3.67
CA LEU A 76 -1.02 6.95 4.55
C LEU A 76 -0.64 7.11 6.02
N GLY A 77 0.66 7.08 6.35
CA GLY A 77 1.19 7.34 7.70
C GLY A 77 0.93 8.76 8.20
N ARG A 78 0.86 9.75 7.28
CA ARG A 78 0.46 11.13 7.57
C ARG A 78 -1.05 11.38 7.60
N GLY A 79 -1.87 10.32 7.53
CA GLY A 79 -3.32 10.42 7.67
C GLY A 79 -4.10 10.51 6.36
N ALA A 80 -3.45 10.34 5.20
CA ALA A 80 -4.20 10.06 3.98
C ALA A 80 -4.95 8.72 4.13
N THR A 81 -6.12 8.61 3.52
CA THR A 81 -6.89 7.35 3.49
C THR A 81 -6.70 6.65 2.15
N GLU A 82 -6.88 5.33 2.12
CA GLU A 82 -6.84 4.54 0.89
C GLU A 82 -7.81 5.13 -0.17
N THR A 83 -9.01 5.51 0.26
CA THR A 83 -10.03 6.13 -0.61
C THR A 83 -9.61 7.50 -1.14
N SER A 84 -8.93 8.32 -0.33
CA SER A 84 -8.46 9.66 -0.77
C SER A 84 -7.37 9.61 -1.84
N LEU A 85 -6.70 8.46 -1.99
CA LEU A 85 -5.62 8.21 -2.95
C LEU A 85 -5.95 7.04 -3.89
N VAL A 86 -7.23 6.69 -4.08
CA VAL A 86 -7.68 5.49 -4.79
C VAL A 86 -7.00 5.29 -6.16
N ASP A 87 -6.88 6.34 -6.95
CA ASP A 87 -6.28 6.31 -8.29
C ASP A 87 -4.80 5.90 -8.25
N VAL A 88 -3.99 6.54 -7.40
CA VAL A 88 -2.55 6.22 -7.30
C VAL A 88 -2.29 4.96 -6.48
N TYR A 89 -3.16 4.66 -5.51
CA TYR A 89 -3.08 3.44 -4.70
C TYR A 89 -3.21 2.20 -5.57
N THR A 90 -4.28 2.13 -6.37
CA THR A 90 -4.55 0.99 -7.25
C THR A 90 -3.48 0.86 -8.34
N GLN A 91 -2.98 1.97 -8.88
CA GLN A 91 -1.86 1.96 -9.83
C GLN A 91 -0.58 1.37 -9.22
N VAL A 92 -0.18 1.82 -8.03
CA VAL A 92 1.02 1.30 -7.35
C VAL A 92 0.86 -0.20 -7.08
N ALA A 93 -0.25 -0.61 -6.48
CA ALA A 93 -0.50 -2.01 -6.14
C ALA A 93 -0.52 -2.92 -7.38
N ASN A 94 -1.25 -2.55 -8.43
CA ASN A 94 -1.33 -3.36 -9.65
C ASN A 94 -0.01 -3.39 -10.43
N ARG A 95 0.78 -2.31 -10.42
CA ARG A 95 2.13 -2.34 -11.02
C ARG A 95 3.09 -3.23 -10.25
N LEU A 96 3.04 -3.23 -8.91
CA LEU A 96 3.83 -4.18 -8.10
C LEU A 96 3.47 -5.61 -8.45
N LEU A 97 2.18 -5.93 -8.58
CA LEU A 97 1.71 -7.26 -8.98
C LEU A 97 2.15 -7.63 -10.40
N GLY A 98 2.12 -6.67 -11.33
CA GLY A 98 2.59 -6.87 -12.70
C GLY A 98 4.11 -7.12 -12.79
N GLU A 99 4.92 -6.34 -12.08
CA GLU A 99 6.37 -6.55 -12.00
C GLU A 99 6.73 -7.85 -11.29
N ALA A 100 5.97 -8.23 -10.26
CA ALA A 100 6.14 -9.52 -9.59
C ALA A 100 5.90 -10.68 -10.56
N ALA A 101 4.77 -10.67 -11.29
CA ALA A 101 4.43 -11.72 -12.25
C ALA A 101 5.41 -11.78 -13.43
N ARG A 102 5.93 -10.62 -13.87
CA ARG A 102 6.98 -10.56 -14.90
C ARG A 102 8.28 -11.19 -14.41
N ALA A 103 8.74 -10.81 -13.21
CA ALA A 103 9.95 -11.38 -12.62
C ALA A 103 9.80 -12.89 -12.37
N GLU A 104 8.62 -13.35 -11.95
CA GLU A 104 8.31 -14.78 -11.79
C GLU A 104 8.40 -15.51 -13.14
N GLY A 105 7.79 -14.97 -14.19
CA GLY A 105 7.86 -15.55 -15.54
C GLY A 105 9.27 -15.59 -16.14
N GLU A 106 10.18 -14.76 -15.63
CA GLU A 106 11.62 -14.75 -15.98
C GLU A 106 12.47 -15.68 -15.08
N GLY A 107 11.88 -16.30 -14.05
CA GLY A 107 12.59 -17.12 -13.07
C GLY A 107 13.35 -16.33 -12.00
N HIS A 108 13.15 -15.01 -11.92
CA HIS A 108 13.73 -14.14 -10.90
C HIS A 108 12.90 -14.17 -9.60
N PHE A 109 12.81 -15.34 -8.97
CA PHE A 109 11.91 -15.59 -7.82
C PHE A 109 12.22 -14.73 -6.58
N ASP A 110 13.46 -14.33 -6.38
CA ASP A 110 13.85 -13.40 -5.32
C ASP A 110 13.25 -12.00 -5.56
N THR A 111 13.28 -11.53 -6.81
CA THR A 111 12.70 -10.25 -7.21
C THR A 111 11.18 -10.30 -7.20
N ALA A 112 10.59 -11.39 -7.72
CA ALA A 112 9.15 -11.63 -7.70
C ALA A 112 8.60 -11.63 -6.27
N GLY A 113 9.21 -12.42 -5.39
CA GLY A 113 8.81 -12.51 -3.99
C GLY A 113 8.83 -11.16 -3.27
N ARG A 114 9.83 -10.31 -3.53
CA ARG A 114 9.90 -8.94 -2.98
C ARG A 114 8.74 -8.07 -3.45
N PHE A 115 8.42 -8.09 -4.76
CA PHE A 115 7.30 -7.31 -5.27
C PHE A 115 5.94 -7.82 -4.77
N TYR A 116 5.73 -9.13 -4.69
CA TYR A 116 4.53 -9.69 -4.07
C TYR A 116 4.41 -9.29 -2.60
N ARG A 117 5.51 -9.33 -1.84
CA ARG A 117 5.51 -8.89 -0.43
C ARG A 117 5.19 -7.41 -0.29
N MET A 118 5.72 -6.56 -1.17
CA MET A 118 5.38 -5.13 -1.20
C MET A 118 3.90 -4.91 -1.51
N ALA A 119 3.34 -5.63 -2.49
CA ALA A 119 1.92 -5.56 -2.84
C ALA A 119 1.03 -6.04 -1.68
N LEU A 120 1.40 -7.13 -1.00
CA LEU A 120 0.70 -7.61 0.19
C LEU A 120 0.69 -6.57 1.31
N GLY A 121 1.81 -5.86 1.52
CA GLY A 121 1.90 -4.76 2.48
C GLY A 121 1.02 -3.55 2.15
N LEU A 122 0.54 -3.46 0.91
CA LEU A 122 -0.43 -2.47 0.43
C LEU A 122 -1.81 -3.11 0.17
N TYR A 123 -2.11 -4.28 0.72
CA TYR A 123 -3.41 -4.89 0.45
C TYR A 123 -4.55 -4.11 1.14
N PRO A 124 -5.58 -3.64 0.39
CA PRO A 124 -6.55 -2.69 0.90
C PRO A 124 -7.52 -3.28 1.92
N LYS A 125 -7.78 -2.52 2.98
CA LYS A 125 -8.83 -2.84 3.96
C LYS A 125 -10.22 -2.53 3.41
N SER A 126 -10.33 -1.55 2.52
CA SER A 126 -11.59 -1.21 1.84
C SER A 126 -12.01 -2.31 0.84
N SER A 127 -13.24 -2.80 0.97
CA SER A 127 -13.81 -3.79 0.03
C SER A 127 -13.87 -3.28 -1.40
N GLN A 128 -14.16 -1.99 -1.58
CA GLN A 128 -14.21 -1.33 -2.89
C GLN A 128 -12.85 -1.33 -3.59
N LEU A 129 -11.76 -1.17 -2.82
CA LEU A 129 -10.41 -1.18 -3.39
C LEU A 129 -9.93 -2.59 -3.70
N ARG A 130 -10.35 -3.61 -2.91
CA ARG A 130 -10.02 -5.01 -3.22
C ARG A 130 -10.51 -5.43 -4.60
N THR A 131 -11.69 -4.96 -5.02
CA THR A 131 -12.21 -5.25 -6.37
C THR A 131 -11.44 -4.58 -7.51
N ALA A 132 -10.62 -3.57 -7.21
CA ALA A 132 -9.78 -2.88 -8.18
C ALA A 132 -8.38 -3.51 -8.32
N LEU A 133 -8.03 -4.47 -7.47
CA LEU A 133 -6.77 -5.20 -7.58
C LEU A 133 -6.90 -6.41 -8.50
N VAL A 134 -5.82 -6.72 -9.22
CA VAL A 134 -5.76 -7.88 -10.12
C VAL A 134 -5.64 -9.22 -9.39
N MET A 135 -5.35 -9.21 -8.08
CA MET A 135 -5.20 -10.40 -7.24
C MET A 135 -5.82 -10.19 -5.86
N THR A 136 -6.29 -11.29 -5.26
CA THR A 136 -6.73 -11.32 -3.85
C THR A 136 -5.54 -11.45 -2.90
N GLU A 137 -5.76 -11.20 -1.61
CA GLU A 137 -4.74 -11.32 -0.57
C GLU A 137 -4.17 -12.74 -0.53
N GLU A 138 -5.06 -13.73 -0.62
CA GLU A 138 -4.73 -15.15 -0.57
C GLU A 138 -3.91 -15.56 -1.79
N ALA A 139 -4.25 -15.05 -2.98
CA ALA A 139 -3.48 -15.28 -4.19
C ALA A 139 -2.07 -14.69 -4.10
N ILE A 140 -1.92 -13.49 -3.49
CA ILE A 140 -0.61 -12.87 -3.29
C ILE A 140 0.23 -13.67 -2.29
N LYS A 141 -0.38 -14.15 -1.18
CA LYS A 141 0.31 -15.02 -0.21
C LYS A 141 0.78 -16.32 -0.85
N LEU A 142 -0.07 -16.96 -1.64
CA LEU A 142 0.29 -18.17 -2.38
C LEU A 142 1.49 -17.92 -3.31
N LYS A 143 1.51 -16.78 -4.02
CA LYS A 143 2.65 -16.40 -4.86
C LYS A 143 3.95 -16.19 -4.10
N ILE A 144 3.89 -15.67 -2.88
CA ILE A 144 5.06 -15.55 -1.99
C ILE A 144 5.58 -16.94 -1.60
N ASP A 145 4.68 -17.87 -1.28
CA ASP A 145 5.03 -19.25 -0.95
C ASP A 145 5.69 -19.95 -2.15
N GLU A 146 5.09 -19.83 -3.35
CA GLU A 146 5.64 -20.38 -4.59
C GLU A 146 7.06 -19.85 -4.90
N CYS A 147 7.29 -18.54 -4.76
CA CYS A 147 8.63 -17.96 -4.94
C CYS A 147 9.65 -18.53 -3.94
N ALA A 148 9.24 -18.76 -2.69
CA ALA A 148 10.11 -19.35 -1.68
C ALA A 148 10.41 -20.83 -1.98
N ASP A 149 9.41 -21.60 -2.41
CA ASP A 149 9.55 -23.01 -2.76
C ASP A 149 10.48 -23.23 -3.98
N GLU A 150 10.43 -22.34 -4.97
CA GLU A 150 11.35 -22.37 -6.11
C GLU A 150 12.80 -22.08 -5.70
N LEU A 151 13.02 -21.08 -4.83
CA LEU A 151 14.34 -20.82 -4.26
C LEU A 151 14.84 -21.98 -3.38
N MET A 152 13.94 -22.63 -2.63
CA MET A 152 14.27 -23.85 -1.87
C MET A 152 14.76 -24.96 -2.79
N THR A 153 14.04 -25.19 -3.89
CA THR A 153 14.37 -26.22 -4.89
C THR A 153 15.70 -25.91 -5.56
N SER A 154 15.94 -24.66 -5.95
CA SER A 154 17.21 -24.22 -6.53
C SER A 154 18.38 -24.42 -5.57
N GLY A 155 18.27 -24.04 -4.30
CA GLY A 155 19.34 -24.24 -3.32
C GLY A 155 19.59 -25.73 -3.01
N LEU A 156 18.55 -26.56 -3.09
CA LEU A 156 18.68 -28.01 -2.92
C LEU A 156 19.50 -28.66 -4.03
N VAL A 157 19.52 -28.11 -5.24
CA VAL A 157 20.41 -28.58 -6.33
C VAL A 157 21.88 -28.39 -5.92
N ALA A 158 22.28 -27.17 -5.57
CA ALA A 158 23.64 -26.87 -5.10
C ALA A 158 24.03 -27.72 -3.88
N TYR A 159 23.11 -27.87 -2.92
CA TYR A 159 23.33 -28.69 -1.73
C TYR A 159 23.63 -30.15 -2.09
N ARG A 160 22.94 -30.73 -3.07
CA ARG A 160 23.15 -32.12 -3.53
C ARG A 160 24.46 -32.30 -4.29
N GLU A 161 24.96 -31.25 -4.92
CA GLU A 161 26.28 -31.22 -5.57
C GLU A 161 27.43 -31.04 -4.57
N GLY A 162 27.11 -30.81 -3.29
CA GLY A 162 28.08 -30.56 -2.23
C GLY A 162 28.52 -29.09 -2.15
N ASP A 163 27.95 -28.21 -2.97
CA ASP A 163 28.18 -26.76 -2.89
C ASP A 163 27.27 -26.15 -1.82
N LEU A 164 27.69 -26.36 -0.57
CA LEU A 164 26.95 -25.87 0.60
C LEU A 164 26.93 -24.34 0.67
N ALA A 165 27.96 -23.66 0.15
CA ALA A 165 28.04 -22.21 0.17
C ALA A 165 27.02 -21.58 -0.80
N GLU A 166 26.93 -22.10 -2.03
CA GLU A 166 25.93 -21.66 -3.00
C GLU A 166 24.51 -21.98 -2.53
N ALA A 167 24.27 -23.16 -1.94
CA ALA A 167 22.97 -23.51 -1.38
C ALA A 167 22.50 -22.49 -0.33
N VAL A 168 23.39 -22.10 0.60
CA VAL A 168 23.12 -21.06 1.60
C VAL A 168 22.81 -19.72 0.92
N ALA A 169 23.63 -19.31 -0.05
CA ALA A 169 23.45 -18.04 -0.76
C ALA A 169 22.09 -17.97 -1.48
N VAL A 170 21.62 -19.08 -2.07
CA VAL A 170 20.30 -19.16 -2.70
C VAL A 170 19.18 -19.06 -1.66
N TRP A 171 19.24 -19.84 -0.57
CA TRP A 171 18.18 -19.81 0.46
C TRP A 171 18.11 -18.48 1.20
N GLU A 172 19.22 -17.76 1.38
CA GLU A 172 19.25 -16.44 2.00
C GLU A 172 18.47 -15.39 1.19
N LYS A 173 18.24 -15.60 -0.11
CA LYS A 173 17.39 -14.74 -0.95
C LYS A 173 15.92 -14.72 -0.51
N ILE A 174 15.47 -15.70 0.28
CA ILE A 174 14.08 -15.79 0.77
C ILE A 174 13.80 -14.78 1.89
N SER A 175 14.74 -14.61 2.83
CA SER A 175 14.54 -13.79 4.03
C SER A 175 14.01 -12.36 3.78
N PRO A 176 14.49 -11.63 2.76
CA PRO A 176 14.02 -10.27 2.49
C PRO A 176 12.54 -10.14 2.14
N PHE A 177 11.90 -11.21 1.67
CA PHE A 177 10.47 -11.21 1.35
C PHE A 177 9.68 -12.26 2.12
N TYR A 178 10.34 -13.15 2.87
CA TYR A 178 9.70 -14.14 3.74
C TYR A 178 10.60 -14.49 4.95
N PRO A 179 10.80 -13.55 5.89
CA PRO A 179 11.80 -13.69 6.96
C PRO A 179 11.54 -14.88 7.91
N ASP A 180 10.28 -15.21 8.14
CA ASP A 180 9.87 -16.29 9.04
C ASP A 180 9.64 -17.63 8.32
N TYR A 181 10.11 -17.77 7.08
CA TYR A 181 9.96 -19.01 6.32
C TYR A 181 10.86 -20.11 6.87
N ALA A 182 10.29 -20.90 7.78
CA ALA A 182 10.99 -21.93 8.56
C ALA A 182 11.85 -22.89 7.74
N PRO A 183 11.42 -23.39 6.55
CA PRO A 183 12.25 -24.32 5.76
C PRO A 183 13.62 -23.74 5.39
N SER A 184 13.68 -22.48 4.93
CA SER A 184 14.94 -21.82 4.58
C SER A 184 15.86 -21.65 5.79
N ASN A 185 15.30 -21.21 6.92
CA ASN A 185 16.06 -21.01 8.16
C ASN A 185 16.70 -22.32 8.67
N VAL A 186 15.96 -23.42 8.59
CA VAL A 186 16.46 -24.76 8.96
C VAL A 186 17.54 -25.24 7.99
N ALA A 187 17.33 -25.06 6.68
CA ALA A 187 18.25 -25.47 5.64
C ALA A 187 19.59 -24.72 5.74
N ILE A 188 19.53 -23.39 5.88
CA ILE A 188 20.69 -22.51 6.08
C ILE A 188 21.48 -22.92 7.32
N LYS A 189 20.80 -23.13 8.46
CA LYS A 189 21.46 -23.55 9.70
C LYS A 189 22.19 -24.89 9.53
N THR A 190 21.52 -25.85 8.89
CA THR A 190 22.08 -27.19 8.63
C THR A 190 23.32 -27.11 7.75
N ALA A 191 23.25 -26.38 6.64
CA ALA A 191 24.36 -26.24 5.70
C ALA A 191 25.55 -25.50 6.33
N LYS A 192 25.31 -24.41 7.07
CA LYS A 192 26.37 -23.69 7.81
C LYS A 192 27.08 -24.60 8.81
N GLN A 193 26.33 -25.43 9.55
CA GLN A 193 26.94 -26.37 10.49
C GLN A 193 27.82 -27.42 9.79
N GLN A 194 27.41 -27.87 8.59
CA GLN A 194 28.19 -28.81 7.80
C GLN A 194 29.48 -28.18 7.27
N ILE A 195 29.42 -26.93 6.78
CA ILE A 195 30.61 -26.16 6.37
C ILE A 195 31.63 -26.11 7.50
N GLU A 196 31.22 -25.67 8.69
CA GLU A 196 32.10 -25.60 9.88
C GLU A 196 32.72 -26.96 10.25
N ASN A 197 31.96 -28.05 10.09
CA ASN A 197 32.46 -29.38 10.37
C ASN A 197 33.50 -29.84 9.34
N LEU A 198 33.27 -29.54 8.06
CA LEU A 198 34.21 -29.86 6.98
C LEU A 198 35.51 -29.07 7.12
N GLU A 199 35.44 -27.78 7.46
CA GLU A 199 36.59 -26.92 7.74
C GLU A 199 37.44 -27.48 8.89
N ARG A 200 36.79 -27.93 9.97
CA ARG A 200 37.49 -28.54 11.12
C ARG A 200 38.21 -29.84 10.77
N LEU A 201 37.69 -30.59 9.79
CA LEU A 201 38.23 -31.88 9.36
C LEU A 201 39.31 -31.76 8.28
N ALA A 202 39.48 -30.58 7.67
CA ALA A 202 40.46 -30.32 6.63
C ALA A 202 41.40 -29.13 6.97
N PRO A 203 42.12 -29.16 8.10
CA PRO A 203 42.97 -28.04 8.54
C PRO A 203 44.15 -27.74 7.58
N ASP A 204 44.61 -28.73 6.81
CA ASP A 204 45.88 -28.65 6.07
C ASP A 204 45.78 -28.01 4.66
N LYS A 205 44.68 -27.33 4.32
CA LYS A 205 44.54 -26.57 3.05
C LYS A 205 44.68 -25.05 3.21
N ALA A 206 45.01 -24.59 4.40
CA ALA A 206 45.24 -23.19 4.72
C ALA A 206 46.73 -22.93 4.97
N ASP A 207 47.58 -23.14 3.95
CA ASP A 207 48.94 -22.62 3.84
C ASP A 207 49.26 -22.31 2.37
#